data_AF-A0A843SIL9-F1
#
_entry.id   AF-A0A843SIL9-F1
#
_cell.length_a   1.000
_cell.length_b   1.000
_cell.length_c   1.000
_cell.angle_alpha   90.00
_cell.angle_beta   90.00
_cell.angle_gamma   90.00
#
_symmetry.space_group_name_H-M   'P 1'
#
loop_
_entity.id
_entity.type
_entity.pdbx_description
1 polymer ?
#
loop_
_entity_poly.entity_id
_entity_poly.type
_entity_poly.pdbx_seq_one_letter_code
_entity_poly.pdbx_strand_id
1 'polypeptide(L)'
;MKFEKATVTRMDWVNPHCWIYIDVPTADGKVEKWAIEAGTPNVLFRRGFTKQALLPGTVIVVDGYRAKDGSLRANGRDLTLPDGTTLFLGSSGTGAPDEKRPQ
;
A
#
# COMPACT_ATOMS: atom_id res chain seq x y z
N MET A 1 -0.85 2.29 -11.02
CA MET A 1 0.49 1.67 -10.94
C MET A 1 0.33 0.41 -10.13
N LYS A 2 1.03 -0.67 -10.48
CA LYS A 2 0.95 -1.95 -9.80
C LYS A 2 2.35 -2.50 -9.56
N PHE A 3 2.66 -2.83 -8.32
CA PHE A 3 3.87 -3.55 -7.95
C PHE A 3 3.49 -4.99 -7.65
N GLU A 4 3.96 -5.93 -8.47
CA GLU A 4 3.67 -7.36 -8.29
C GLU A 4 4.53 -8.02 -7.21
N LYS A 5 5.68 -7.43 -6.90
CA LYS A 5 6.59 -7.88 -5.85
C LYS A 5 7.20 -6.66 -5.16
N ALA A 6 6.61 -6.26 -4.05
CA ALA A 6 7.13 -5.22 -3.19
C ALA A 6 7.45 -5.81 -1.81
N THR A 7 8.64 -5.56 -1.30
CA THR A 7 9.04 -6.03 0.03
C THR A 7 8.82 -4.92 1.03
N VAL A 8 7.99 -5.16 2.05
CA VAL A 8 7.79 -4.20 3.13
C VAL A 8 9.10 -4.01 3.87
N THR A 9 9.50 -2.75 4.07
CA THR A 9 10.66 -2.40 4.89
C THR A 9 10.24 -1.76 6.20
N ARG A 10 9.12 -1.03 6.22
CA ARG A 10 8.57 -0.38 7.40
C ARG A 10 7.09 -0.07 7.20
N MET A 11 6.33 -0.08 8.28
CA MET A 11 4.95 0.41 8.33
C MET A 11 4.80 1.41 9.47
N ASP A 12 4.43 2.65 9.12
CA ASP A 12 4.16 3.72 10.07
C ASP A 12 2.65 3.90 10.25
N TRP A 13 2.17 3.59 11.45
CA TRP A 13 0.77 3.71 11.85
C TRP A 13 0.49 5.09 12.43
N VAL A 14 0.55 6.12 11.59
CA VAL A 14 0.38 7.53 11.99
C VAL A 14 -1.02 8.03 11.62
N ASN A 15 -1.56 8.96 12.40
CA ASN A 15 -2.81 9.67 12.13
C ASN A 15 -2.45 11.09 11.65
N PRO A 16 -2.93 11.59 10.50
CA PRO A 16 -4.07 11.12 9.70
C PRO A 16 -3.81 10.06 8.63
N HIS A 17 -2.56 9.82 8.23
CA HIS A 17 -2.24 8.83 7.19
C HIS A 17 -1.19 7.84 7.68
N CYS A 18 -1.48 6.55 7.46
CA CYS A 18 -0.48 5.51 7.59
C CYS A 18 0.41 5.49 6.35
N TRP A 19 1.64 5.02 6.51
CA TRP A 19 2.62 4.93 5.43
C TRP A 19 3.27 3.56 5.41
N ILE A 20 3.19 2.88 4.26
CA ILE A 20 3.90 1.63 4.01
C ILE A 20 5.13 1.95 3.17
N TYR A 21 6.31 1.66 3.70
CA TYR A 21 7.56 1.75 2.98
C TYR A 21 7.89 0.39 2.38
N ILE A 22 8.18 0.38 1.09
CA ILE A 22 8.47 -0.83 0.33
C ILE A 22 9.71 -0.66 -0.53
N ASP A 23 10.42 -1.77 -0.71
CA ASP A 23 11.49 -1.92 -1.67
C ASP A 23 10.94 -2.65 -2.91
N VAL A 24 11.07 -2.01 -4.08
CA VAL A 24 10.61 -2.55 -5.36
C VAL A 24 11.82 -2.78 -6.27
N PRO A 25 12.11 -4.04 -6.66
CA PRO A 25 13.17 -4.32 -7.63
C PRO A 25 12.73 -3.83 -9.01
N THR A 26 13.62 -3.09 -9.68
CA THR A 26 13.42 -2.64 -11.07
C THR A 26 14.05 -3.62 -12.06
N ALA A 27 13.64 -3.54 -13.32
CA ALA A 27 14.21 -4.35 -14.40
C ALA A 27 15.73 -4.13 -14.57
N ASP A 28 16.22 -2.93 -14.24
CA ASP A 28 17.63 -2.55 -14.28
C ASP A 28 18.48 -3.13 -13.12
N GLY A 29 17.89 -3.99 -12.28
CA GLY A 29 18.56 -4.60 -11.13
C GLY A 29 18.77 -3.64 -9.95
N LYS A 30 18.14 -2.46 -9.98
CA LYS A 30 18.12 -1.50 -8.87
C LYS A 30 16.94 -1.78 -7.95
N VAL A 31 16.97 -1.21 -6.76
CA VAL A 31 15.84 -1.23 -5.82
C VAL A 31 15.37 0.20 -5.59
N GLU A 32 14.11 0.46 -5.91
CA GLU A 32 13.46 1.73 -5.61
C GLU A 32 12.76 1.65 -4.26
N LYS A 33 12.95 2.69 -3.44
CA LYS A 33 12.29 2.81 -2.14
C LYS A 33 11.05 3.65 -2.29
N TRP A 34 9.90 3.03 -2.15
CA TRP A 34 8.60 3.68 -2.30
C TRP A 34 7.93 3.90 -0.95
N ALA A 35 7.26 5.04 -0.82
CA ALA A 35 6.38 5.32 0.30
C ALA A 35 4.92 5.36 -0.18
N ILE A 36 4.11 4.43 0.32
CA ILE A 36 2.71 4.25 -0.05
C ILE A 36 1.85 4.84 1.06
N GLU A 37 1.11 5.88 0.73
CA GLU A 37 0.12 6.48 1.61
C GLU A 37 -1.11 5.56 1.69
N ALA A 38 -1.59 5.35 2.91
CA ALA A 38 -2.79 4.59 3.20
C ALA A 38 -3.74 5.40 4.10
N GLY A 39 -4.95 4.88 4.29
CA GLY A 39 -5.96 5.46 5.19
C GLY A 39 -5.49 5.59 6.65
N THR A 40 -6.37 6.14 7.49
CA THR A 40 -6.13 6.27 8.93
C THR A 40 -5.98 4.88 9.59
N PRO A 41 -5.24 4.77 10.72
CA PRO A 41 -5.05 3.48 11.40
C PRO A 41 -6.37 2.77 11.71
N ASN A 42 -7.36 3.50 12.23
CA ASN A 42 -8.67 2.93 12.60
C ASN A 42 -9.42 2.35 11.40
N VAL A 43 -9.36 3.02 10.23
CA VAL A 43 -10.00 2.52 9.01
C VAL A 43 -9.31 1.24 8.53
N LEU A 44 -7.98 1.22 8.53
CA LEU A 44 -7.21 0.06 8.10
C LEU A 44 -7.45 -1.15 9.03
N PHE A 45 -7.41 -0.97 10.35
CA PHE A 45 -7.72 -2.07 11.29
C PHE A 45 -9.13 -2.63 11.09
N ARG A 46 -10.14 -1.77 10.84
CA ARG A 46 -11.51 -2.21 10.53
C ARG A 46 -11.62 -2.97 9.20
N ARG A 47 -10.68 -2.75 8.28
CA ARG A 47 -10.61 -3.47 7.00
C ARG A 47 -9.83 -4.78 7.10
N GLY A 48 -9.36 -5.15 8.29
CA GLY A 48 -8.64 -6.41 8.51
C GLY A 48 -7.13 -6.31 8.41
N PHE A 49 -6.56 -5.10 8.23
CA PHE A 49 -5.12 -4.93 8.37
C PHE A 49 -4.70 -5.24 9.80
N THR A 50 -3.56 -5.90 9.97
CA THR A 50 -2.93 -6.09 11.27
C THR A 50 -1.51 -5.59 11.22
N LYS A 51 -0.95 -5.20 12.37
CA LYS A 51 0.47 -4.80 12.46
C LYS A 51 1.42 -5.94 12.06
N GLN A 52 0.95 -7.19 12.16
CA GLN A 52 1.72 -8.39 11.85
C GLN A 52 1.71 -8.72 10.34
N ALA A 53 0.66 -8.35 9.62
CA ALA A 53 0.54 -8.59 8.19
C ALA A 53 1.51 -7.75 7.33
N LEU A 54 2.06 -6.67 7.89
CA LEU A 54 2.95 -5.73 7.20
C LEU A 54 4.30 -5.60 7.92
N LEU A 55 4.84 -6.72 8.38
CA LEU A 55 6.17 -6.76 8.98
C LEU A 55 7.25 -6.59 7.90
N PRO A 56 8.43 -6.02 8.26
CA PRO A 56 9.57 -5.97 7.35
C PRO A 56 9.91 -7.36 6.79
N GLY A 57 10.19 -7.44 5.49
CA GLY A 57 10.43 -8.68 4.75
C GLY A 57 9.17 -9.32 4.14
N THR A 58 7.97 -8.83 4.47
CA THR A 58 6.74 -9.34 3.85
C THR A 58 6.69 -8.92 2.38
N VAL A 59 6.49 -9.88 1.48
CA VAL A 59 6.28 -9.61 0.06
C VAL A 59 4.80 -9.43 -0.20
N ILE A 60 4.44 -8.30 -0.80
CA ILE A 60 3.07 -7.89 -1.08
C ILE A 60 2.92 -7.43 -2.53
N VAL A 61 1.68 -7.44 -3.01
CA VAL A 61 1.27 -6.75 -4.23
C VAL A 61 0.63 -5.43 -3.82
N VAL A 62 0.99 -4.33 -4.49
CA VAL A 62 0.42 -3.01 -4.22
C VAL A 62 -0.12 -2.42 -5.51
N ASP A 63 -1.38 -2.02 -5.52
CA ASP A 63 -1.97 -1.19 -6.57
C ASP A 63 -2.25 0.21 -6.03
N GLY A 64 -2.05 1.22 -6.86
CA GLY A 64 -2.24 2.61 -6.44
C GLY A 64 -1.93 3.64 -7.52
N TYR A 65 -1.80 4.89 -7.09
CA TYR A 65 -1.58 6.04 -7.96
C TYR A 65 -0.27 6.74 -7.59
N ARG A 66 0.68 6.76 -8.52
CA ARG A 66 1.96 7.45 -8.36
C ARG A 66 1.74 8.95 -8.19
N ALA A 67 2.52 9.59 -7.32
CA ALA A 67 2.58 11.04 -7.22
C ALA A 67 3.02 11.68 -8.56
N LYS A 68 2.41 12.82 -8.91
CA LYS A 68 2.71 13.53 -10.16
C LYS A 68 4.00 14.34 -10.11
N ASP A 69 4.56 14.57 -8.92
CA ASP A 69 5.75 15.37 -8.67
C ASP A 69 7.07 14.62 -8.96
N GLY A 70 6.98 13.37 -9.43
CA GLY A 70 8.15 12.53 -9.73
C GLY A 70 8.76 11.84 -8.51
N SER A 71 8.28 12.13 -7.29
CA SER A 71 8.72 11.43 -6.09
C SER A 71 8.36 9.94 -6.13
N LEU A 72 9.12 9.12 -5.39
CA LEU A 72 8.83 7.70 -5.19
C LEU A 72 7.74 7.53 -4.12
N ARG A 73 6.62 8.22 -4.33
CA ARG A 73 5.44 8.18 -3.47
C ARG A 73 4.22 7.79 -4.28
N ALA A 74 3.29 7.11 -3.63
CA ALA A 74 2.02 6.76 -4.23
C ALA A 74 0.90 6.73 -3.21
N ASN A 75 -0.33 7.01 -3.65
CA ASN A 75 -1.52 6.72 -2.87
C ASN A 75 -1.95 5.27 -3.14
N GLY A 76 -2.02 4.45 -2.09
CA GLY A 76 -2.40 3.05 -2.20
C GLY A 76 -3.90 2.88 -2.39
N ARG A 77 -4.28 2.04 -3.35
CA ARG A 77 -5.66 1.61 -3.59
C ARG A 77 -5.90 0.26 -2.95
N ASP A 78 -5.15 -0.76 -3.40
CA ASP A 78 -5.29 -2.14 -2.97
C ASP A 78 -3.94 -2.73 -2.56
N LEU A 79 -3.98 -3.63 -1.58
CA LEU A 79 -2.83 -4.41 -1.12
C LEU A 79 -3.21 -5.87 -1.03
N THR A 80 -2.49 -6.73 -1.74
CA THR A 80 -2.65 -8.19 -1.61
C THR A 80 -1.50 -8.76 -0.80
N LEU A 81 -1.87 -9.45 0.28
CA LEU A 81 -0.97 -10.18 1.16
C LEU A 81 -0.49 -11.48 0.51
N PRO A 82 0.62 -12.08 1.00
CA PRO A 82 1.16 -13.31 0.43
C PRO A 82 0.24 -14.53 0.56
N ASP A 83 -0.74 -14.48 1.48
CA ASP A 83 -1.79 -15.51 1.64
C ASP A 83 -2.92 -15.38 0.61
N GLY A 84 -2.88 -14.36 -0.27
CA GLY A 84 -3.89 -14.07 -1.28
C GLY A 84 -4.99 -13.11 -0.80
N THR A 85 -4.95 -12.67 0.46
CA THR A 85 -5.94 -11.72 1.01
C THR A 85 -5.71 -10.33 0.44
N THR A 86 -6.72 -9.79 -0.26
CA THR A 86 -6.68 -8.40 -0.76
C THR A 86 -7.42 -7.45 0.18
N LEU A 87 -6.75 -6.35 0.54
CA LEU A 87 -7.21 -5.33 1.48
C LEU A 87 -7.15 -3.94 0.82
N PHE A 88 -8.15 -3.10 1.10
CA PHE A 88 -8.24 -1.77 0.51
C PHE A 88 -7.48 -0.71 1.33
N LEU A 89 -6.46 -0.10 0.73
CA LEU A 89 -5.61 0.95 1.32
C LEU A 89 -6.20 2.36 1.22
N GLY A 90 -7.14 2.58 0.30
CA GLY A 90 -7.61 3.92 -0.07
C GLY A 90 -8.10 4.74 1.12
N SER A 91 -7.68 6.01 1.16
CA SER A 91 -8.16 6.99 2.15
C SER A 91 -9.61 7.38 1.83
N SER A 92 -10.42 7.61 2.86
CA SER A 92 -11.86 7.92 2.74
C SER A 92 -12.21 9.28 2.08
N GLY A 93 -11.28 9.91 1.36
CA GLY A 93 -11.48 11.25 0.78
C GLY A 93 -10.65 11.56 -0.47
N THR A 94 -9.82 10.63 -0.93
CA THR A 94 -9.17 10.73 -2.24
C THR A 94 -10.13 10.10 -3.24
N GLY A 95 -10.64 10.88 -4.21
CA GLY A 95 -11.61 10.46 -5.24
C GLY A 95 -11.15 9.34 -6.19
N ALA A 96 -10.53 8.29 -5.66
CA ALA A 96 -10.48 6.99 -6.29
C ALA A 96 -11.93 6.53 -6.47
N PRO A 97 -12.33 6.11 -7.68
CA PRO A 97 -13.69 5.69 -7.93
C PRO A 97 -14.06 4.58 -6.94
N ASP A 98 -15.21 4.78 -6.27
CA ASP A 98 -15.84 3.82 -5.39
C ASP A 98 -15.89 2.47 -6.10
N GLU A 99 -15.13 1.50 -5.61
CA GLU A 99 -15.21 0.14 -6.12
C GLU A 99 -16.53 -0.44 -5.63
N LYS A 100 -17.59 -0.26 -6.44
CA LYS A 100 -18.85 -0.98 -6.32
C LYS A 100 -18.52 -2.48 -6.24
N ARG A 101 -18.53 -3.04 -5.03
CA ARG A 101 -18.55 -4.51 -4.86
C ARG A 101 -19.79 -5.04 -5.57
N PRO A 102 -19.69 -5.99 -6.52
CA PRO A 102 -20.86 -6.73 -6.94
C PRO A 102 -21.35 -7.56 -5.74
N GLN A 103 -22.66 -7.53 -5.50
CA GLN A 103 -23.35 -8.36 -4.50
C GLN A 103 -23.28 -9.84 -4.88
#